data_AF-A0A1V4SNV5-F1
#
_entry.id   AF-A0A1V4SNV5-F1
#
_cell.length_a   1.000
_cell.length_b   1.000
_cell.length_c   1.000
_cell.angle_alpha   90.00
_cell.angle_beta   90.00
_cell.angle_gamma   90.00
#
_symmetry.space_group_name_H-M   'P 1'
#
loop_
_entity.id
_entity.type
_entity.pdbx_description
1 polymer ?
#
loop_
_entity_poly.entity_id
_entity_poly.type
_entity_poly.pdbx_seq_one_letter_code
_entity_poly.pdbx_strand_id
1 'polypeptide(L)' 'MDRPKPDDRSNNADRIQFNINHTIRNMEAAEELIEKTDDRKMKNELEEKNERRGEALQGMREEIREEALHKKRRQ' A
#
# COMPACT_ATOMS: atom_id res chain seq x y z
N MET A 1 -18.71 -19.93 26.67
CA MET A 1 -19.25 -18.92 25.74
C MET A 1 -18.16 -17.90 25.51
N ASP A 2 -17.23 -18.21 24.61
CA ASP A 2 -16.15 -17.28 24.24
C ASP A 2 -16.74 -16.22 23.31
N ARG A 3 -17.00 -15.03 23.87
CA ARG A 3 -17.31 -13.86 23.06
C ARG A 3 -16.06 -13.55 22.23
N PRO A 4 -16.12 -13.58 20.88
CA PRO A 4 -14.98 -13.17 20.07
C PRO A 4 -14.56 -11.76 20.52
N LYS A 5 -13.27 -11.57 20.78
CA LYS A 5 -12.71 -10.28 21.17
C LYS A 5 -13.21 -9.24 20.17
N PRO A 6 -13.61 -8.03 20.61
CA PRO A 6 -13.91 -6.96 19.68
C PRO A 6 -12.70 -6.80 18.77
N ASP A 7 -12.92 -6.97 17.47
CA ASP A 7 -11.89 -6.84 16.44
C ASP A 7 -11.18 -5.51 16.66
N ASP A 8 -9.93 -5.57 17.10
CA ASP A 8 -9.15 -4.38 17.37
C ASP A 8 -8.62 -3.84 16.03
N ARG A 9 -9.52 -3.19 15.30
CA ARG A 9 -9.25 -2.56 14.01
C ARG A 9 -8.28 -1.38 14.11
N SER A 10 -7.85 -1.01 15.32
CA SER A 10 -6.82 0.02 15.49
C SER A 10 -5.52 -0.35 14.79
N ASN A 11 -5.20 -1.64 14.67
CA ASN A 11 -3.99 -2.10 13.98
C ASN A 11 -4.12 -2.09 12.44
N ASN A 12 -5.33 -1.99 11.88
CA ASN A 12 -5.52 -2.14 10.43
C ASN A 12 -4.96 -0.92 9.70
N ALA A 13 -5.24 0.28 10.22
CA ALA A 13 -4.68 1.53 9.69
C ALA A 13 -3.14 1.54 9.73
N ASP A 14 -2.53 1.06 10.82
CA ASP A 14 -1.06 1.00 10.95
C ASP A 14 -0.45 0.00 9.96
N ARG A 15 -1.08 -1.16 9.76
CA ARG A 15 -0.64 -2.16 8.78
C ARG A 15 -0.77 -1.65 7.35
N ILE A 16 -1.88 -1.00 7.02
CA ILE A 16 -2.07 -0.41 5.69
C ILE A 16 -1.05 0.70 5.45
N GLN A 17 -0.80 1.56 6.45
CA GLN A 17 0.19 2.64 6.34
C GLN A 17 1.61 2.10 6.16
N PHE A 18 1.96 1.01 6.87
CA PHE A 18 3.21 0.30 6.68
C PHE A 18 3.36 -0.22 5.24
N ASN A 19 2.31 -0.87 4.71
CA ASN A 19 2.30 -1.40 3.35
C ASN A 19 2.38 -0.28 2.29
N ILE A 20 1.70 0.85 2.50
CA ILE A 20 1.81 2.06 1.65
C ILE A 20 3.26 2.52 1.61
N ASN A 21 3.89 2.72 2.77
CA ASN A 21 5.28 3.20 2.85
C ASN A 21 6.25 2.24 2.15
N HIS A 22 6.07 0.94 2.36
CA HIS A 22 6.90 -0.08 1.71
C HIS A 22 6.68 -0.11 0.19
N THR A 23 5.44 0.06 -0.27
CA THR A 23 5.11 0.08 -1.70
C THR A 23 5.72 1.29 -2.39
N ILE A 24 5.66 2.49 -1.77
CA ILE A 24 6.29 3.70 -2.27
C ILE A 24 7.81 3.52 -2.40
N ARG A 25 8.48 3.02 -1.35
CA ARG A 25 9.93 2.74 -1.41
C ARG A 25 10.31 1.75 -2.52
N ASN A 26 9.48 0.74 -2.75
CA ASN A 26 9.71 -0.22 -3.84
C ASN A 26 9.50 0.41 -5.22
N MET A 27 8.62 1.40 -5.35
CA MET A 27 8.44 2.15 -6.59
C MET A 27 9.64 3.04 -6.87
N GLU A 28 10.10 3.80 -5.86
CA GLU A 28 11.30 4.65 -5.94
C GLU A 28 12.55 3.82 -6.28
N ALA A 29 12.75 2.68 -5.62
CA ALA A 29 13.87 1.78 -5.91
C ALA A 29 13.79 1.19 -7.34
N ALA A 30 12.58 0.91 -7.84
CA ALA A 30 12.38 0.44 -9.20
C ALA A 30 12.69 1.56 -10.23
N GLU A 31 12.29 2.80 -9.95
CA GLU A 31 12.62 3.98 -10.79
C GLU A 31 14.13 4.20 -10.85
N GLU A 32 14.83 4.14 -9.72
CA GLU A 32 16.29 4.25 -9.68
C GLU A 32 16.97 3.14 -10.52
N LEU A 33 16.44 1.92 -10.49
CA LEU A 33 16.92 0.81 -11.32
C LEU A 33 16.64 1.03 -12.81
N ILE A 34 15.48 1.58 -13.17
CA ILE A 34 15.12 1.93 -14.56
C ILE A 34 16.09 2.97 -15.13
N GLU A 35 16.47 3.97 -14.33
CA GLU A 35 17.43 5.00 -14.75
C GLU A 35 18.82 4.46 -15.00
N LYS A 36 19.25 3.45 -14.22
CA LYS A 36 20.61 2.90 -14.26
C LYS A 36 20.81 1.75 -15.25
N THR A 37 19.74 1.04 -15.60
CA THR A 37 19.83 -0.12 -16.50
C THR A 37 19.76 0.29 -17.97
N ASP A 38 20.43 -0.45 -18.85
CA ASP A 38 20.26 -0.36 -20.31
C ASP A 38 19.34 -1.46 -20.86
N ASP A 39 18.97 -2.44 -20.02
CA ASP A 39 18.09 -3.54 -20.40
C ASP A 39 16.64 -3.05 -20.55
N ARG A 40 16.21 -2.88 -21.81
CA ARG A 40 14.85 -2.46 -22.18
C ARG A 40 13.77 -3.40 -21.65
N LYS A 41 14.02 -4.70 -21.59
CA LYS A 41 13.03 -5.66 -21.08
C LYS A 41 12.84 -5.44 -19.58
N MET A 42 13.95 -5.29 -18.84
CA MET A 42 13.91 -4.99 -17.42
C MET A 42 13.20 -3.66 -17.14
N LYS A 43 13.43 -2.61 -17.95
CA LYS A 43 12.71 -1.33 -17.80
C LYS A 43 11.21 -1.51 -17.90
N ASN A 44 10.73 -2.13 -18.97
CA ASN A 44 9.30 -2.36 -19.19
C ASN A 44 8.67 -3.16 -18.03
N GLU A 45 9.36 -4.22 -17.55
CA GLU A 45 8.88 -5.02 -16.43
C GLU A 45 8.79 -4.23 -15.11
N LEU A 46 9.73 -3.32 -14.86
CA LEU A 46 9.73 -2.46 -13.68
C LEU A 46 8.65 -1.37 -13.78
N GLU A 47 8.46 -0.77 -14.95
CA GLU A 47 7.41 0.22 -15.22
C GLU A 47 6.02 -0.38 -15.02
N GLU A 48 5.73 -1.53 -15.63
CA GLU A 48 4.45 -2.23 -15.44
C GLU A 48 4.21 -2.63 -13.97
N LYS A 49 5.28 -3.01 -13.24
CA LYS A 49 5.17 -3.28 -11.79
C LYS A 49 4.83 -2.02 -11.02
N ASN A 50 5.41 -0.86 -11.38
CA ASN A 50 5.10 0.41 -10.74
C ASN A 50 3.68 0.88 -11.03
N GLU A 51 3.18 0.67 -12.26
CA GLU A 51 1.78 0.95 -12.61
C GLU A 51 0.81 0.17 -11.71
N ARG A 52 0.99 -1.14 -11.59
CA ARG A 52 0.17 -1.97 -10.69
C ARG A 52 0.29 -1.59 -9.22
N ARG A 53 1.48 -1.14 -8.78
CA ARG A 53 1.67 -0.61 -7.41
C ARG A 53 0.90 0.69 -7.20
N GLY A 54 0.78 1.53 -8.23
CA GLY A 54 -0.06 2.73 -8.21
C GLY A 54 -1.53 2.41 -7.96
N GLU A 55 -2.08 1.42 -8.68
CA GLU A 55 -3.45 0.93 -8.44
C GLU A 55 -3.62 0.38 -7.02
N ALA A 56 -2.67 -0.44 -6.55
CA ALA A 56 -2.70 -0.98 -5.19
C ALA A 56 -2.64 0.13 -4.12
N LEU A 57 -1.85 1.18 -4.33
CA LEU A 57 -1.77 2.35 -3.46
C LEU A 57 -3.09 3.11 -3.40
N GLN A 58 -3.82 3.22 -4.51
CA GLN A 58 -5.15 3.83 -4.51
C GLN A 58 -6.09 3.05 -3.59
N GLY A 59 -6.16 1.73 -3.74
CA GLY A 59 -7.00 0.88 -2.87
C GLY A 59 -6.62 0.98 -1.39
N MET A 60 -5.33 0.94 -1.06
CA MET A 60 -4.86 1.10 0.32
C MET A 60 -5.21 2.48 0.92
N ARG A 61 -5.14 3.54 0.12
CA ARG A 61 -5.52 4.90 0.56
C ARG A 61 -7.02 5.02 0.83
N GLU A 62 -7.84 4.37 0.00
CA GLU A 62 -9.29 4.30 0.20
C GLU A 62 -9.61 3.52 1.48
N GLU A 63 -8.97 2.38 1.72
CA GLU A 63 -9.15 1.57 2.93
C GLU A 63 -8.81 2.34 4.22
N ILE A 64 -7.67 3.04 4.26
CA ILE A 64 -7.33 3.90 5.41
C ILE A 64 -8.36 4.99 5.66
N ARG A 65 -8.89 5.60 4.58
CA ARG A 65 -9.92 6.63 4.70
C ARG A 65 -11.20 6.05 5.30
N GLU A 66 -11.62 4.87 4.85
CA GLU A 66 -12.79 4.18 5.39
C GLU A 66 -12.62 3.82 6.87
N GLU A 67 -11.46 3.31 7.26
CA GLU A 67 -11.13 3.01 8.67
C GLU A 67 -11.19 4.28 9.53
N ALA A 68 -10.64 5.40 9.04
CA ALA A 68 -10.69 6.68 9.75
C ALA A 68 -12.14 7.19 9.92
N LEU A 69 -12.97 7.06 8.88
CA LEU A 69 -14.39 7.42 8.92
C LEU A 69 -15.17 6.51 9.89
N HIS A 70 -14.89 5.21 9.89
CA HIS A 70 -15.52 4.24 10.80
C HIS A 70 -15.15 4.53 12.26
N LYS A 71 -13.88 4.88 12.54
CA LYS A 71 -13.44 5.31 13.89
C LYS A 71 -14.14 6.58 14.34
N LYS A 72 -14.34 7.56 13.45
CA LYS A 72 -15.05 8.81 13.76
C LYS A 72 -16.54 8.60 14.04
N ARG A 73 -17.19 7.65 13.36
CA ARG A 73 -18.61 7.30 13.58
C ARG A 73 -18.86 6.50 14.87
N ARG A 74 -17.81 5.90 15.43
CA ARG A 74 -17.86 5.12 16.69
C ARG A 74 -17.49 5.94 17.93
N GLN A 75 -17.10 7.21 17.77
CA GLN A 75 -16.96 8.19 18.85
C GLN A 75 -18.25 9.00 18.98
#